data_AF-A0A0F9FDD5-F1
#
_entry.id   AF-A0A0F9FDD5-F1
#
_cell.length_a   1.000
_cell.length_b   1.000
_cell.length_c   1.000
_cell.angle_alpha   90.00
_cell.angle_beta   90.00
_cell.angle_gamma   90.00
#
_symmetry.space_group_name_H-M   'P 1'
#
loop_
_entity.id
_entity.type
_entity.pdbx_description
1 polymer ?
#
loop_
_entity_poly.entity_id
_entity_poly.type
_entity_poly.pdbx_seq_one_letter_code
_entity_poly.pdbx_strand_id
1 'polypeptide(L)'
;ELGYTFFIYAGGFSIGPNIADLHADRSIRMLEPFWSSIAIVALVFGGLLLFGLIFLSKKNESQWLALCLLGLCIPIAGAALYALGIRYNVRYTITAVPFFCIIAGCGLAHLFQKHRYLWMILIIGFTGITTFSLYNYYQNPYYEKENVRDAMAFWRHVPGRVALLSNQDATVKRYLDEAEKERFIPIKKYSDLITTINDFFNSPENISAWVVLARDWGQIRENQIRQRYRVVSEQQFTGVIVLLLTKGSRSIFH
;
A
#
# COMPACT_ATOMS: atom_id res chain seq x y z
N GLU A 1 -13.40 -4.94 2.16
CA GLU A 1 -12.32 -5.57 2.94
C GLU A 1 -12.11 -7.04 2.60
N LEU A 2 -13.02 -7.98 2.93
CA LEU A 2 -12.78 -9.41 2.70
C LEU A 2 -12.46 -9.78 1.23
N GLY A 3 -13.19 -9.20 0.28
CA GLY A 3 -12.89 -9.39 -1.15
C GLY A 3 -11.51 -8.87 -1.55
N TYR A 4 -11.07 -7.77 -0.93
CA TYR A 4 -9.72 -7.23 -1.13
C TYR A 4 -8.66 -8.13 -0.49
N THR A 5 -8.89 -8.68 0.70
CA THR A 5 -8.00 -9.68 1.33
C THR A 5 -7.80 -10.89 0.43
N PHE A 6 -8.89 -11.44 -0.11
CA PHE A 6 -8.82 -12.55 -1.06
C PHE A 6 -8.02 -12.15 -2.32
N PHE A 7 -8.31 -10.99 -2.90
CA PHE A 7 -7.60 -10.49 -4.08
C PHE A 7 -6.09 -10.34 -3.82
N ILE A 8 -5.69 -9.81 -2.66
CA ILE A 8 -4.29 -9.66 -2.28
C ILE A 8 -3.59 -11.01 -2.07
N TYR A 9 -4.28 -12.01 -1.50
CA TYR A 9 -3.70 -13.35 -1.36
C TYR A 9 -3.46 -14.02 -2.72
N ALA A 10 -4.38 -13.80 -3.65
CA ALA A 10 -4.36 -14.38 -4.97
C ALA A 10 -3.38 -13.67 -5.92
N GLY A 11 -3.52 -12.35 -6.07
CA GLY A 11 -2.78 -11.55 -7.06
C GLY A 11 -1.64 -10.71 -6.50
N GLY A 12 -1.51 -10.58 -5.17
CA GLY A 12 -0.56 -9.65 -4.55
C GLY A 12 -1.01 -8.18 -4.65
N PHE A 13 -0.13 -7.27 -4.22
CA PHE A 13 -0.42 -5.82 -4.18
C PHE A 13 -0.19 -5.09 -5.51
N SER A 14 0.30 -5.78 -6.55
CA SER A 14 0.82 -5.17 -7.78
C SER A 14 -0.01 -5.47 -9.04
N ILE A 15 -1.25 -5.92 -8.88
CA ILE A 15 -2.18 -6.17 -10.02
C ILE A 15 -3.40 -5.26 -9.98
N GLY A 16 -3.84 -4.89 -8.77
CA GLY A 16 -5.05 -4.11 -8.56
C GLY A 16 -4.76 -2.67 -8.17
N PRO A 17 -5.78 -1.95 -7.68
CA PRO A 17 -5.59 -0.62 -7.14
C PRO A 17 -4.65 -0.65 -5.93
N ASN A 18 -3.82 0.39 -5.79
CA ASN A 18 -3.03 0.58 -4.59
C ASN A 18 -3.94 0.86 -3.38
N ILE A 19 -3.54 0.42 -2.19
CA ILE A 19 -4.24 0.70 -0.93
C ILE A 19 -4.42 2.20 -0.68
N ALA A 20 -3.48 3.02 -1.17
CA ALA A 20 -3.57 4.47 -1.07
C ALA A 20 -4.80 5.01 -1.83
N ASP A 21 -5.01 4.53 -3.05
CA ASP A 21 -6.12 4.99 -3.88
C ASP A 21 -7.46 4.48 -3.34
N LEU A 22 -7.51 3.25 -2.81
CA LEU A 22 -8.70 2.70 -2.13
C LEU A 22 -9.07 3.50 -0.88
N HIS A 23 -8.10 4.14 -0.23
CA HIS A 23 -8.34 5.02 0.89
C HIS A 23 -8.73 6.44 0.46
N ALA A 24 -8.25 6.90 -0.69
CA ALA A 24 -8.59 8.20 -1.26
C ALA A 24 -10.02 8.20 -1.82
N ASP A 25 -10.40 7.18 -2.57
CA ASP A 25 -11.76 6.96 -3.05
C ASP A 25 -12.24 5.54 -2.69
N ARG A 26 -13.26 5.49 -1.83
CA ARG A 26 -13.91 4.24 -1.39
C ARG A 26 -15.06 3.82 -2.31
N SER A 27 -15.32 4.56 -3.38
CA SER A 27 -16.38 4.24 -4.32
C SER A 27 -16.05 2.97 -5.10
N ILE A 28 -17.10 2.23 -5.49
CA ILE A 28 -16.93 1.06 -6.37
C ILE A 28 -16.46 1.46 -7.78
N ARG A 29 -16.68 2.72 -8.19
CA ARG A 29 -16.27 3.24 -9.49
C ARG A 29 -14.75 3.27 -9.63
N MET A 30 -14.04 3.49 -8.53
CA MET A 30 -12.59 3.41 -8.50
C MET A 30 -12.04 2.03 -8.92
N LEU A 31 -12.85 0.97 -8.76
CA LEU A 31 -12.49 -0.39 -9.19
C LEU A 31 -12.75 -0.64 -10.68
N GLU A 32 -13.46 0.25 -11.38
CA GLU A 32 -13.83 0.07 -12.79
C GLU A 32 -12.65 -0.25 -13.70
N PRO A 33 -11.51 0.47 -13.62
CA PRO A 33 -10.33 0.16 -14.43
C PRO A 33 -9.72 -1.22 -14.15
N PHE A 34 -10.02 -1.81 -12.99
CA PHE A 34 -9.43 -3.06 -12.50
C PHE A 34 -10.37 -4.25 -12.58
N TRP A 35 -11.61 -4.10 -13.09
CA TRP A 35 -12.57 -5.21 -13.13
C TRP A 35 -12.05 -6.43 -13.87
N SER A 36 -11.35 -6.23 -14.99
CA SER A 36 -10.78 -7.34 -15.76
C SER A 36 -9.73 -8.11 -14.97
N SER A 37 -8.84 -7.42 -14.26
CA SER A 37 -7.81 -8.09 -13.45
C SER A 37 -8.43 -8.76 -12.22
N ILE A 38 -9.39 -8.12 -11.55
CA ILE A 38 -10.16 -8.70 -10.45
C ILE A 38 -10.89 -9.97 -10.90
N ALA A 39 -11.57 -9.93 -12.05
CA ALA A 39 -12.30 -11.07 -12.58
C ALA A 39 -11.37 -12.24 -12.92
N ILE A 40 -10.24 -11.98 -13.58
CA ILE A 40 -9.25 -13.02 -13.91
C ILE A 40 -8.69 -13.66 -12.64
N VAL A 41 -8.29 -12.84 -11.66
CA VAL A 41 -7.76 -13.33 -10.37
C VAL A 41 -8.82 -14.14 -9.62
N ALA A 42 -10.06 -13.65 -9.57
CA ALA A 42 -11.17 -14.35 -8.91
C ALA A 42 -11.51 -15.67 -9.60
N LEU A 43 -11.50 -15.73 -10.93
CA LEU A 43 -11.76 -16.97 -11.68
C LEU A 43 -10.66 -18.00 -11.45
N VAL A 44 -9.39 -17.60 -11.56
CA VAL A 44 -8.27 -18.53 -11.40
C VAL A 44 -8.20 -19.05 -9.96
N PHE A 45 -8.11 -18.16 -8.98
CA PHE A 45 -7.93 -18.58 -7.58
C PHE A 45 -9.23 -19.06 -6.94
N GLY A 46 -10.39 -18.50 -7.31
CA GLY A 46 -11.68 -19.01 -6.86
C GLY A 46 -11.94 -20.41 -7.38
N GLY A 47 -11.57 -20.70 -8.64
CA GLY A 47 -11.59 -22.05 -9.19
C GLY A 47 -10.68 -23.01 -8.41
N LEU A 48 -9.42 -22.63 -8.19
CA LEU A 48 -8.47 -23.45 -7.42
C LEU A 48 -8.95 -23.73 -6.00
N LEU A 49 -9.47 -22.73 -5.30
CA LEU A 49 -10.03 -22.93 -3.96
C LEU A 49 -11.24 -23.85 -3.98
N LEU A 50 -12.18 -23.65 -4.91
CA LEU A 50 -13.37 -24.48 -5.03
C LEU A 50 -13.00 -25.96 -5.26
N PHE A 51 -12.09 -26.23 -6.20
CA PHE A 51 -11.63 -27.59 -6.45
C PHE A 51 -10.85 -28.18 -5.27
N GLY A 52 -10.10 -27.36 -4.53
CA GLY A 52 -9.43 -27.76 -3.29
C GLY A 52 -10.42 -28.20 -2.20
N LEU A 53 -11.49 -27.43 -2.00
CA LEU A 53 -12.55 -27.78 -1.06
C LEU A 53 -13.31 -29.05 -1.49
N ILE A 54 -13.60 -29.20 -2.79
CA ILE A 54 -14.22 -30.42 -3.34
C ILE A 54 -13.31 -31.65 -3.13
N PHE A 55 -12.00 -31.49 -3.30
CA PHE A 55 -11.04 -32.57 -3.08
C PHE A 55 -11.02 -33.01 -1.62
N LEU A 56 -10.86 -32.06 -0.70
CA LEU A 56 -10.77 -32.34 0.74
C LEU A 56 -12.08 -32.92 1.31
N SER A 57 -13.24 -32.49 0.80
CA SER A 57 -14.54 -33.03 1.24
C SER A 57 -14.82 -34.47 0.79
N LYS A 58 -14.29 -34.91 -0.36
CA LYS A 58 -14.57 -36.25 -0.92
C LYS A 58 -13.70 -37.36 -0.35
N LYS A 59 -12.55 -37.06 0.24
CA LYS A 59 -11.57 -38.07 0.68
C LYS A 59 -11.82 -38.65 2.08
N ASN A 60 -12.96 -38.36 2.70
CA ASN A 60 -13.25 -38.65 4.10
C ASN A 60 -12.23 -37.99 5.07
N GLU A 61 -11.54 -36.95 4.58
CA GLU A 61 -10.53 -36.15 5.28
C GLU A 61 -11.19 -34.91 5.90
N SER A 62 -12.39 -35.07 6.47
CA SER A 62 -13.17 -33.96 7.04
C SER A 62 -12.41 -33.20 8.12
N GLN A 63 -11.53 -33.89 8.86
CA GLN A 63 -10.63 -33.28 9.84
C GLN A 63 -9.65 -32.29 9.20
N TRP A 64 -9.02 -32.66 8.09
CA TRP A 64 -8.07 -31.78 7.38
C TRP A 64 -8.78 -30.59 6.74
N LEU A 65 -9.98 -30.80 6.19
CA LEU A 65 -10.83 -29.71 5.70
C LEU A 65 -11.14 -28.72 6.83
N ALA A 66 -11.57 -29.22 8.00
CA ALA A 66 -11.87 -28.40 9.16
C ALA A 66 -10.64 -27.60 9.62
N LEU A 67 -9.47 -28.25 9.72
CA LEU A 67 -8.22 -27.57 10.09
C LEU A 67 -7.83 -26.48 9.09
N CYS A 68 -7.96 -26.74 7.78
CA CYS A 68 -7.66 -25.74 6.76
C CYS A 68 -8.63 -24.56 6.80
N LEU A 69 -9.93 -24.83 6.97
CA LEU A 69 -10.94 -23.78 7.07
C LEU A 69 -10.78 -22.97 8.35
N LEU A 70 -10.50 -23.60 9.49
CA LEU A 70 -10.23 -22.89 10.74
C LEU A 70 -8.95 -22.05 10.62
N GLY A 71 -7.87 -22.62 10.07
CA GLY A 71 -6.61 -21.92 9.83
C GLY A 71 -6.74 -20.73 8.88
N LEU A 72 -7.66 -20.80 7.91
CA LEU A 72 -7.98 -19.69 7.00
C LEU A 72 -8.90 -18.65 7.66
N CYS A 73 -10.00 -19.09 8.27
CA CYS A 73 -11.07 -18.22 8.77
C CYS A 73 -10.72 -17.54 10.09
N ILE A 74 -10.05 -18.21 11.03
CA ILE A 74 -9.74 -17.64 12.36
C ILE A 74 -8.87 -16.39 12.24
N PRO A 75 -7.74 -16.36 11.50
CA PRO A 75 -6.95 -15.14 11.38
C PRO A 75 -7.70 -14.01 10.66
N ILE A 76 -8.51 -14.34 9.66
CA ILE A 76 -9.31 -13.36 8.92
C ILE A 76 -10.36 -12.73 9.83
N ALA A 77 -11.12 -13.54 10.56
CA ALA A 77 -12.13 -13.10 11.52
C ALA A 77 -11.49 -12.32 12.67
N GLY A 78 -10.37 -12.81 13.21
CA GLY A 78 -9.62 -12.13 14.26
C GLY A 78 -9.13 -10.74 13.84
N ALA A 79 -8.56 -10.62 12.63
CA ALA A 79 -8.15 -9.33 12.08
C ALA A 79 -9.35 -8.40 11.83
N ALA A 80 -10.49 -8.93 11.36
CA ALA A 80 -11.70 -8.15 11.14
C ALA A 80 -12.29 -7.62 12.47
N LEU A 81 -12.30 -8.45 13.52
CA LEU A 81 -12.72 -8.05 14.87
C LEU A 81 -11.76 -7.02 15.48
N TYR A 82 -10.45 -7.23 15.35
CA TYR A 82 -9.43 -6.27 15.80
C TYR A 82 -9.57 -4.91 15.09
N ALA A 83 -9.96 -4.93 13.81
CA ALA A 83 -10.22 -3.74 13.01
C ALA A 83 -11.53 -3.01 13.35
N LEU A 84 -12.32 -3.46 14.34
CA LEU A 84 -13.40 -2.62 14.86
C LEU A 84 -12.86 -1.41 15.65
N GLY A 85 -11.65 -1.51 16.20
CA GLY A 85 -10.98 -0.43 16.93
C GLY A 85 -9.93 0.35 16.11
N ILE A 86 -9.51 -0.17 14.96
CA ILE A 86 -8.46 0.43 14.12
C ILE A 86 -8.72 0.17 12.63
N ARG A 87 -7.95 0.76 11.71
CA ARG A 87 -8.10 0.45 10.28
C ARG A 87 -7.66 -0.99 9.98
N TYR A 88 -8.51 -1.73 9.26
CA TYR A 88 -8.19 -3.08 8.77
C TYR A 88 -6.97 -3.05 7.85
N ASN A 89 -6.09 -4.04 8.01
CA ASN A 89 -4.92 -4.21 7.15
C ASN A 89 -4.72 -5.70 6.88
N VAL A 90 -4.57 -6.06 5.61
CA VAL A 90 -4.37 -7.45 5.16
C VAL A 90 -3.14 -8.10 5.80
N ARG A 91 -2.15 -7.31 6.23
CA ARG A 91 -0.98 -7.84 6.97
C ARG A 91 -1.38 -8.59 8.26
N TYR A 92 -2.51 -8.23 8.88
CA TYR A 92 -2.98 -8.89 10.10
C TYR A 92 -3.54 -10.28 9.85
N THR A 93 -3.83 -10.63 8.59
CA THR A 93 -4.34 -11.96 8.23
C THR A 93 -3.25 -12.89 7.73
N ILE A 94 -1.98 -12.46 7.64
CA ILE A 94 -0.89 -13.19 6.96
C ILE A 94 -0.72 -14.65 7.41
N THR A 95 -1.07 -14.98 8.65
CA THR A 95 -1.04 -16.36 9.18
C THR A 95 -2.05 -17.30 8.50
N ALA A 96 -3.05 -16.78 7.79
CA ALA A 96 -3.99 -17.55 6.98
C ALA A 96 -3.46 -17.94 5.59
N VAL A 97 -2.37 -17.31 5.12
CA VAL A 97 -1.82 -17.53 3.77
C VAL A 97 -1.39 -18.98 3.53
N PRO A 98 -0.71 -19.68 4.46
CA PRO A 98 -0.35 -21.08 4.24
C PRO A 98 -1.55 -21.99 3.98
N PHE A 99 -2.67 -21.78 4.69
CA PHE A 99 -3.90 -22.56 4.51
C PHE A 99 -4.58 -22.26 3.17
N PHE A 100 -4.57 -21.00 2.74
CA PHE A 100 -4.99 -20.62 1.38
C PHE A 100 -4.17 -21.37 0.32
N CYS A 101 -2.84 -21.41 0.46
CA CYS A 101 -1.95 -22.12 -0.45
C CYS A 101 -2.19 -23.63 -0.45
N ILE A 102 -2.42 -24.25 0.72
CA ILE A 102 -2.74 -25.68 0.82
C ILE A 102 -4.03 -25.99 0.07
N ILE A 103 -5.10 -25.23 0.30
CA ILE A 103 -6.38 -25.46 -0.38
C ILE A 103 -6.23 -25.28 -1.90
N ALA A 104 -5.57 -24.22 -2.36
CA ALA A 104 -5.31 -23.99 -3.78
C ALA A 104 -4.47 -25.12 -4.41
N GLY A 105 -3.44 -25.60 -3.70
CA GLY A 105 -2.60 -26.72 -4.11
C GLY A 105 -3.36 -28.03 -4.22
N CYS A 106 -4.27 -28.33 -3.27
CA CYS A 106 -5.19 -29.45 -3.36
C CYS A 106 -6.09 -29.36 -4.59
N GLY A 107 -6.54 -28.14 -4.95
CA GLY A 107 -7.31 -27.89 -6.17
C GLY A 107 -6.52 -28.23 -7.44
N LEU A 108 -5.26 -27.79 -7.51
CA LEU A 108 -4.36 -28.16 -8.62
C LEU A 108 -4.16 -29.68 -8.70
N ALA A 109 -3.87 -30.35 -7.58
CA ALA A 109 -3.66 -31.79 -7.55
C ALA A 109 -4.90 -32.57 -8.01
N HIS A 110 -6.10 -32.14 -7.58
CA HIS A 110 -7.35 -32.73 -8.00
C HIS A 110 -7.58 -32.62 -9.50
N LEU A 111 -7.37 -31.43 -10.05
CA LEU A 111 -7.57 -31.16 -11.47
C LEU A 111 -6.55 -31.88 -12.33
N PHE A 112 -5.30 -31.99 -11.89
CA PHE A 112 -4.27 -32.74 -12.60
C PHE A 112 -4.69 -34.21 -12.81
N GLN A 113 -5.32 -34.83 -11.81
CA GLN A 113 -5.76 -36.22 -11.87
C GLN A 113 -7.02 -36.42 -12.72
N LYS A 114 -7.98 -35.47 -12.71
CA LYS A 114 -9.30 -35.66 -13.33
C LYS A 114 -9.56 -34.86 -14.61
N HIS A 115 -8.99 -33.67 -14.72
CA HIS A 115 -9.34 -32.68 -15.74
C HIS A 115 -8.09 -31.94 -16.24
N ARG A 116 -7.21 -32.66 -16.95
CA ARG A 116 -5.90 -32.15 -17.40
C ARG A 116 -5.96 -30.83 -18.16
N TYR A 117 -6.97 -30.63 -19.02
CA TYR A 117 -7.15 -29.37 -19.75
C TYR A 117 -7.43 -28.18 -18.81
N LEU A 118 -8.36 -28.35 -17.86
CA LEU A 118 -8.69 -27.32 -16.89
C LEU A 118 -7.50 -27.03 -15.96
N TRP A 119 -6.76 -28.07 -15.58
CA TRP A 119 -5.51 -27.92 -14.84
C TRP A 119 -4.50 -27.04 -15.60
N MET A 120 -4.28 -27.28 -16.90
CA MET A 120 -3.37 -26.46 -17.73
C MET A 120 -3.81 -24.99 -17.77
N ILE A 121 -5.11 -24.74 -17.95
CA ILE A 121 -5.65 -23.37 -17.97
C ILE A 121 -5.38 -22.66 -16.64
N LEU A 122 -5.66 -23.31 -15.51
CA LEU A 122 -5.50 -22.69 -14.20
C LEU A 122 -4.03 -22.52 -13.80
N ILE A 123 -3.13 -23.45 -14.15
CA ILE A 123 -1.71 -23.29 -13.86
C ILE A 123 -1.08 -22.18 -14.71
N ILE A 124 -1.44 -22.08 -15.99
CA ILE A 124 -1.01 -20.96 -16.86
C ILE A 124 -1.55 -19.64 -16.30
N GLY A 125 -2.82 -19.60 -15.91
CA GLY A 125 -3.42 -18.42 -15.29
C GLY A 125 -2.72 -18.03 -13.99
N PHE A 126 -2.46 -18.98 -13.10
CA PHE A 126 -1.73 -18.77 -11.85
C PHE A 126 -0.33 -18.21 -12.11
N THR A 127 0.46 -18.88 -12.95
CA THR A 127 1.82 -18.45 -13.28
C THR A 127 1.83 -17.08 -13.97
N GLY A 128 0.88 -16.83 -14.87
CA GLY A 128 0.72 -15.55 -15.55
C GLY A 128 0.42 -14.42 -14.58
N ILE A 129 -0.55 -14.60 -13.68
CA ILE A 129 -0.88 -13.63 -12.61
C ILE A 129 0.34 -13.38 -11.73
N THR A 130 0.99 -14.42 -11.20
CA THR A 130 2.15 -14.24 -10.31
C THR A 130 3.31 -13.54 -11.02
N THR A 131 3.61 -13.92 -12.26
CA THR A 131 4.68 -13.29 -13.06
C THR A 131 4.36 -11.84 -13.35
N PHE A 132 3.12 -11.53 -13.74
CA PHE A 132 2.68 -10.16 -14.00
C PHE A 132 2.69 -9.30 -12.73
N SER A 133 2.26 -9.86 -11.59
CA SER A 133 2.35 -9.20 -10.28
C SER A 133 3.79 -8.84 -9.94
N LEU A 134 4.71 -9.80 -10.13
CA LEU A 134 6.12 -9.61 -9.83
C LEU A 134 6.77 -8.58 -10.76
N TYR A 135 6.44 -8.65 -12.06
CA TYR A 135 6.87 -7.67 -13.05
C TYR A 135 6.43 -6.27 -12.65
N ASN A 136 5.14 -6.08 -12.35
CA ASN A 136 4.62 -4.78 -11.91
C ASN A 136 5.25 -4.31 -10.61
N TYR A 137 5.50 -5.22 -9.65
CA TYR A 137 6.13 -4.86 -8.38
C TYR A 137 7.54 -4.27 -8.57
N TYR A 138 8.30 -4.75 -9.56
CA TYR A 138 9.68 -4.31 -9.79
C TYR A 138 9.83 -3.24 -10.87
N GLN A 139 8.92 -3.18 -11.84
CA GLN A 139 9.08 -2.34 -13.05
C GLN A 139 8.08 -1.20 -13.14
N ASN A 140 7.01 -1.20 -12.33
CA ASN A 140 5.98 -0.16 -12.40
C ASN A 140 6.11 0.82 -11.22
N PRO A 141 6.51 2.08 -11.49
CA PRO A 141 6.65 3.12 -10.46
C PRO A 141 5.40 3.34 -9.61
N TYR A 142 4.22 3.03 -10.14
CA TYR A 142 2.96 3.14 -9.42
C TYR A 142 2.87 2.20 -8.20
N TYR A 143 3.56 1.06 -8.22
CA TYR A 143 3.59 0.11 -7.09
C TYR A 143 4.86 0.20 -6.25
N GLU A 144 5.80 1.07 -6.62
CA GLU A 144 7.04 1.19 -5.89
C GLU A 144 6.80 1.69 -4.46
N LYS A 145 7.64 1.21 -3.53
CA LYS A 145 7.62 1.68 -2.15
C LYS A 145 8.26 3.05 -2.08
N GLU A 146 7.71 3.90 -1.20
CA GLU A 146 8.25 5.22 -0.91
C GLU A 146 9.75 5.13 -0.58
N ASN A 147 10.58 5.84 -1.35
CA ASN A 147 12.01 5.90 -1.13
C ASN A 147 12.35 7.00 -0.10
N VAL A 148 11.83 6.83 1.12
CA VAL A 148 12.09 7.74 2.25
C VAL A 148 13.57 7.72 2.63
N ARG A 149 14.27 6.60 2.41
CA ARG A 149 15.70 6.47 2.71
C ARG A 149 16.52 7.48 1.94
N ASP A 150 16.37 7.52 0.62
CA ASP A 150 17.18 8.40 -0.22
C ASP A 150 16.74 9.87 -0.06
N ALA A 151 15.44 10.10 0.18
CA ALA A 151 14.95 11.42 0.56
C ALA A 151 15.60 11.96 1.85
N MET A 152 15.77 11.12 2.86
CA MET A 152 16.45 11.50 4.11
C MET A 152 17.95 11.66 3.89
N ALA A 153 18.57 10.77 3.11
CA ALA A 153 19.98 10.90 2.75
C ALA A 153 20.24 12.25 2.06
N PHE A 154 19.40 12.66 1.12
CA PHE A 154 19.47 13.97 0.49
C PHE A 154 19.33 15.11 1.51
N TRP A 155 18.29 15.09 2.35
CA TRP A 155 18.05 16.15 3.34
C TRP A 155 19.24 16.35 4.28
N ARG A 156 19.93 15.27 4.70
CA ARG A 156 21.12 15.36 5.57
C ARG A 156 22.31 16.08 4.92
N HIS A 157 22.44 16.03 3.59
CA HIS A 157 23.52 16.70 2.88
C HIS A 157 23.21 18.18 2.58
N VAL A 158 21.97 18.63 2.82
CA VAL A 158 21.63 20.03 2.62
C VAL A 158 22.23 20.87 3.75
N PRO A 159 23.00 21.93 3.43
CA PRO A 159 23.53 22.83 4.45
C PRO A 159 22.40 23.67 5.08
N GLY A 160 22.52 23.89 6.39
CA GLY A 160 21.55 24.65 7.17
C GLY A 160 20.68 23.74 8.03
N ARG A 161 20.64 24.02 9.35
CA ARG A 161 19.86 23.26 10.32
C ARG A 161 18.37 23.61 10.26
N VAL A 162 17.78 23.52 9.08
CA VAL A 162 16.38 23.87 8.82
C VAL A 162 15.48 22.74 9.34
N ALA A 163 14.30 23.11 9.88
CA ALA A 163 13.33 22.13 10.36
C ALA A 163 12.83 21.21 9.22
N LEU A 164 12.45 19.99 9.60
CA LEU A 164 11.91 18.98 8.70
C LEU A 164 10.47 18.66 9.08
N LEU A 165 9.54 18.89 8.15
CA LEU A 165 8.13 18.53 8.32
C LEU A 165 7.84 17.30 7.44
N SER A 166 7.15 16.29 7.97
CA SER A 166 6.70 15.16 7.14
C SER A 166 5.39 14.54 7.59
N ASN A 167 4.61 14.05 6.63
CA ASN A 167 3.42 13.24 6.86
C ASN A 167 3.72 11.75 7.16
N GLN A 168 4.99 11.35 7.16
CA GLN A 168 5.42 9.97 7.42
C GLN A 168 6.21 9.87 8.73
N ASP A 169 5.55 10.14 9.87
CA ASP A 169 6.20 10.20 11.19
C ASP A 169 7.11 9.00 11.49
N ALA A 170 6.54 7.80 11.56
CA ALA A 170 7.27 6.59 11.95
C ALA A 170 8.38 6.21 10.95
N THR A 171 8.13 6.41 9.65
CA THR A 171 9.08 6.03 8.59
C THR A 171 10.26 6.98 8.54
N VAL A 172 10.01 8.30 8.64
CA VAL A 172 11.07 9.33 8.66
C VAL A 172 11.90 9.21 9.92
N LYS A 173 11.29 9.10 11.12
CA LYS A 173 12.01 8.97 12.40
C LYS A 173 13.00 7.81 12.44
N ARG A 174 12.75 6.73 11.70
CA ARG A 174 13.67 5.59 11.61
C ARG A 174 15.03 5.95 11.00
N TYR A 175 15.06 7.02 10.21
CA TYR A 175 16.26 7.52 9.55
C TYR A 175 16.77 8.82 10.18
N LEU A 176 16.27 9.26 11.33
CA LEU A 176 16.78 10.46 11.99
C LEU A 176 17.63 10.07 13.21
N ASP A 177 18.75 10.76 13.42
CA ASP A 177 19.45 10.73 14.70
C ASP A 177 18.71 11.56 15.78
N GLU A 178 19.19 11.56 17.03
CA GLU A 178 18.52 12.27 18.13
C GLU A 178 18.49 13.81 17.91
N ALA A 179 19.55 14.40 17.36
CA ALA A 179 19.62 15.84 17.10
C ALA A 179 18.77 16.26 15.89
N GLU A 180 18.56 15.35 14.93
CA GLU A 180 17.64 15.51 13.81
C GLU A 180 16.18 15.37 14.25
N LYS A 181 15.88 14.47 15.20
CA LYS A 181 14.53 14.30 15.75
C LYS A 181 14.03 15.55 16.47
N GLU A 182 14.89 16.31 17.13
CA GLU A 182 14.53 17.59 17.75
C GLU A 182 14.03 18.63 16.73
N ARG A 183 14.49 18.54 15.48
CA ARG A 183 14.12 19.43 14.38
C ARG A 183 13.00 18.87 13.51
N PHE A 184 12.54 17.66 13.81
CA PHE A 184 11.51 16.98 13.07
C PHE A 184 10.13 17.27 13.64
N ILE A 185 9.25 17.80 12.79
CA ILE A 185 7.88 18.16 13.13
C ILE A 185 6.94 17.19 12.40
N PRO A 186 6.37 16.19 13.10
CA PRO A 186 5.50 15.20 12.48
C PRO A 186 4.14 15.81 12.14
N ILE A 187 3.69 15.60 10.91
CA ILE A 187 2.35 15.96 10.45
C ILE A 187 1.44 14.74 10.69
N LYS A 188 0.81 14.70 11.87
CA LYS A 188 0.06 13.54 12.38
C LYS A 188 -1.11 13.12 11.48
N LYS A 189 -1.82 14.10 10.92
CA LYS A 189 -2.92 13.86 9.98
C LYS A 189 -2.63 14.58 8.69
N TYR A 190 -2.87 13.88 7.59
CA TYR A 190 -2.66 14.45 6.27
C TYR A 190 -3.55 15.67 5.98
N SER A 191 -4.73 15.74 6.61
CA SER A 191 -5.63 16.90 6.56
C SER A 191 -5.00 18.17 7.13
N ASP A 192 -4.09 18.03 8.09
CA ASP A 192 -3.56 19.13 8.89
C ASP A 192 -2.27 19.69 8.27
N LEU A 193 -1.80 19.11 7.16
CA LEU A 193 -0.55 19.46 6.48
C LEU A 193 -0.35 20.96 6.29
N ILE A 194 -1.33 21.64 5.69
CA ILE A 194 -1.24 23.09 5.46
C ILE A 194 -1.25 23.85 6.78
N THR A 195 -2.11 23.46 7.72
CA THR A 195 -2.21 24.11 9.03
C THR A 195 -0.89 23.99 9.79
N THR A 196 -0.27 22.81 9.81
CA THR A 196 1.05 22.61 10.44
C THR A 196 2.16 23.42 9.78
N ILE A 197 2.17 23.53 8.44
CA ILE A 197 3.14 24.39 7.74
C ILE A 197 2.90 25.87 8.07
N ASN A 198 1.64 26.32 8.13
CA ASN A 198 1.28 27.69 8.55
C ASN A 198 1.73 27.97 9.98
N ASP A 199 1.41 27.08 10.92
CA ASP A 199 1.76 27.22 12.33
C ASP A 199 3.29 27.29 12.50
N PHE A 200 4.04 26.51 11.74
CA PHE A 200 5.50 26.58 11.70
C PHE A 200 5.98 27.97 11.25
N PHE A 201 5.45 28.49 10.13
CA PHE A 201 5.84 29.80 9.60
C PHE A 201 5.26 31.00 10.35
N ASN A 202 4.33 30.81 11.29
CA ASN A 202 3.83 31.90 12.14
C ASN A 202 4.90 32.41 13.11
N SER A 203 5.88 31.58 13.48
CA SER A 203 7.05 32.06 14.24
C SER A 203 7.95 32.93 13.35
N PRO A 204 8.35 34.14 13.81
CA PRO A 204 9.22 35.04 13.04
C PRO A 204 10.63 34.47 12.80
N GLU A 205 11.08 33.52 13.63
CA GLU A 205 12.39 32.86 13.50
C GLU A 205 12.43 31.84 12.35
N ASN A 206 11.26 31.35 11.93
CA ASN A 206 11.14 30.30 10.92
C ASN A 206 11.03 30.91 9.52
N ILE A 207 12.16 31.02 8.83
CA ILE A 207 12.23 31.60 7.47
C ILE A 207 12.03 30.53 6.39
N SER A 208 12.50 29.30 6.65
CA SER A 208 12.43 28.18 5.71
C SER A 208 12.14 26.86 6.43
N ALA A 209 11.60 25.89 5.68
CA ALA A 209 11.36 24.53 6.14
C ALA A 209 11.54 23.55 4.99
N TRP A 210 12.15 22.39 5.28
CA TRP A 210 12.05 21.25 4.39
C TRP A 210 10.76 20.48 4.68
N VAL A 211 10.01 20.17 3.63
CA VAL A 211 8.78 19.39 3.71
C VAL A 211 8.96 18.13 2.89
N VAL A 212 8.87 16.97 3.54
CA VAL A 212 8.90 15.66 2.91
C VAL A 212 7.47 15.16 2.84
N LEU A 213 6.93 15.13 1.63
CA LEU A 213 5.63 14.56 1.35
C LEU A 213 5.84 13.20 0.74
N ALA A 214 5.37 12.15 1.41
CA ALA A 214 5.19 10.87 0.76
C ALA A 214 3.72 10.67 0.43
N ARG A 215 3.42 10.06 -0.73
CA ARG A 215 2.05 9.67 -1.09
C ARG A 215 1.01 10.80 -1.14
N ASP A 216 1.32 11.95 -1.74
CA ASP A 216 0.27 12.88 -2.21
C ASP A 216 -0.26 12.44 -3.58
N TRP A 217 -0.85 11.23 -3.63
CA TRP A 217 -1.39 10.69 -4.87
C TRP A 217 -2.59 11.55 -5.29
N GLY A 218 -2.41 12.30 -6.39
CA GLY A 218 -3.34 13.32 -6.87
C GLY A 218 -2.80 14.76 -6.81
N GLN A 219 -1.61 14.97 -6.20
CA GLN A 219 -0.93 16.27 -6.09
C GLN A 219 -1.79 17.39 -5.48
N ILE A 220 -2.89 17.06 -4.81
CA ILE A 220 -3.87 18.06 -4.35
C ILE A 220 -3.22 18.97 -3.31
N ARG A 221 -2.46 18.38 -2.38
CA ARG A 221 -1.84 19.14 -1.29
C ARG A 221 -0.52 19.77 -1.72
N GLU A 222 0.24 19.11 -2.57
CA GLU A 222 1.41 19.64 -3.23
C GLU A 222 1.04 20.92 -3.98
N ASN A 223 -0.06 20.90 -4.76
CA ASN A 223 -0.58 22.07 -5.43
C ASN A 223 -0.99 23.17 -4.44
N GLN A 224 -1.65 22.83 -3.33
CA GLN A 224 -1.97 23.80 -2.28
C GLN A 224 -0.72 24.40 -1.62
N ILE A 225 0.34 23.61 -1.43
CA ILE A 225 1.63 24.08 -0.91
C ILE A 225 2.26 25.04 -1.92
N ARG A 226 2.32 24.67 -3.20
CA ARG A 226 2.87 25.50 -4.29
C ARG A 226 2.08 26.79 -4.53
N GLN A 227 0.79 26.80 -4.23
CA GLN A 227 -0.06 28.00 -4.30
C GLN A 227 0.20 28.95 -3.12
N ARG A 228 0.50 28.43 -1.93
CA ARG A 228 0.64 29.22 -0.69
C ARG A 228 2.08 29.64 -0.37
N TYR A 229 3.06 28.84 -0.74
CA TYR A 229 4.46 29.04 -0.38
C TYR A 229 5.35 29.09 -1.61
N ARG A 230 6.47 29.80 -1.48
CA ARG A 230 7.54 29.76 -2.48
C ARG A 230 8.37 28.50 -2.30
N VAL A 231 8.33 27.61 -3.28
CA VAL A 231 9.24 26.46 -3.39
C VAL A 231 10.58 26.95 -3.93
N VAL A 232 11.64 26.83 -3.12
CA VAL A 232 13.01 27.25 -3.48
C VAL A 232 13.80 26.11 -4.10
N SER A 233 13.60 24.91 -3.58
CA SER A 233 14.26 23.69 -4.06
C SER A 233 13.26 22.55 -4.02
N GLU A 234 13.40 21.64 -4.97
CA GLU A 234 12.58 20.45 -5.09
C GLU A 234 13.46 19.28 -5.50
N GLN A 235 13.29 18.16 -4.81
CA GLN A 235 13.89 16.90 -5.19
C GLN A 235 12.82 15.81 -5.15
N GLN A 236 12.69 15.09 -6.26
CA GLN A 236 11.77 13.96 -6.37
C GLN A 236 12.53 12.65 -6.18
N PHE A 237 11.90 11.75 -5.43
CA PHE A 237 12.27 10.35 -5.24
C PHE A 237 11.04 9.50 -5.53
N THR A 238 11.23 8.20 -5.73
CA THR A 238 10.12 7.26 -5.87
C THR A 238 9.09 7.43 -4.74
N GLY A 239 7.89 7.89 -5.07
CA GLY A 239 6.77 8.08 -4.14
C GLY A 239 6.97 9.15 -3.05
N VAL A 240 8.05 9.94 -3.11
CA VAL A 240 8.40 10.95 -2.11
C VAL A 240 8.91 12.22 -2.80
N ILE A 241 8.37 13.38 -2.41
CA ILE A 241 8.87 14.68 -2.85
C ILE A 241 9.39 15.46 -1.64
N VAL A 242 10.54 16.09 -1.82
CA VAL A 242 11.21 16.90 -0.80
C VAL A 242 11.24 18.34 -1.29
N LEU A 243 10.53 19.22 -0.59
CA LEU A 243 10.36 20.62 -0.95
C LEU A 243 11.03 21.52 0.08
N LEU A 244 11.87 22.46 -0.36
CA LEU A 244 12.31 23.58 0.47
C LEU A 244 11.33 24.72 0.30
N LEU A 245 10.60 25.02 1.35
CA LEU A 245 9.65 26.12 1.39
C LEU A 245 10.28 27.33 2.08
N THR A 246 9.96 28.53 1.59
CA THR A 246 10.27 29.78 2.27
C THR A 246 9.02 30.60 2.51
N LYS A 247 9.03 31.37 3.59
CA LYS A 247 8.03 32.38 3.91
C LYS A 247 8.22 33.57 2.96
N GLY A 248 7.71 33.45 1.73
CA GLY A 248 7.79 34.48 0.71
C GLY A 248 6.41 34.70 0.09
N SER A 249 5.89 35.93 0.18
CA SER A 249 4.69 36.28 -0.57
C SER A 249 5.02 36.12 -2.05
N ARG A 250 4.24 35.33 -2.78
CA ARG A 250 4.08 35.64 -4.20
C ARG A 250 3.45 37.02 -4.19
N SER A 251 4.23 38.07 -4.47
CA SER A 251 3.65 39.30 -4.99
C SER A 251 2.90 38.86 -6.22
N ILE A 252 1.58 38.82 -6.12
CA ILE A 252 0.69 38.56 -7.23
C ILE A 252 0.96 39.71 -8.19
N PHE A 253 1.79 39.47 -9.21
CA PHE A 253 1.80 40.31 -10.39
C PHE A 253 0.43 40.08 -11.03
N HIS A 254 -0.47 41.04 -10.79
CA HIS A 254 -1.74 41.20 -11.47
C HIS A 254 -1.51 41.77 -12.87
#